data_AF-A0A671VGG4-F1
#
_entry.id   AF-A0A671VGG4-F1
#
_cell.length_a   1.000
_cell.length_b   1.000
_cell.length_c   1.000
_cell.angle_alpha   90.00
_cell.angle_beta   90.00
_cell.angle_gamma   90.00
#
_symmetry.space_group_name_H-M   'P 1'
#
loop_
_entity.id
_entity.type
_entity.pdbx_description
1 polymer ?
#
loop_
_entity_poly.entity_id
_entity_poly.type
_entity_poly.pdbx_seq_one_letter_code
_entity_poly.pdbx_strand_id
1 'polypeptide(L)'
;MPASEPVLLGRKRVLPSCPNPLFLKWLTELRDEAKEKGLKIQYTYQKAISSLNKYPLPLQNAKEAKILQNFGDGICKILDDKLQRYLRENGEKHVNSGDHGKEKGKGGKGGRGAAGKRKREYVPQKRSGGYAVLLALYRESQLPGGKGYMFKMELQTEAQPLCDKSFTVPDLGSKYTAWSSVSTLIQKNLLMKTHNPARYSLTEEGSALAERLDSAERGSKDDPEEVRSDREEEEEEEEGERLTCVAPPRTEADGTGDAGNTKAASRKPGAGSLLPGTYEIILCVDFIETTGGGSHHRKQELVKELQRNGVNFDVRKLNVGDFLWVAREKVAPVPGQLRAPAARELVLDYVIERKRMDDLCGSIIDGRFREQKFRLKRCGLRRPVYLVEECGTAASHLSLPESTLQQAIINTQVVDGFFVKRVQDVRESAAYLTVMTRYLTKLYQNCTLMCRSRELEGDGGSDEEERESPSCSLISFAEFNHGAVKNKCQTVREVFARQLMQISGLSGDKAAAILEHYNTPHSLLTAYKRCVSEAEKEKLLSSIRYGKLKRNLGPALSRTVYQLYCTEGALT
;
A
#
# COMPACT_ATOMS: atom_id res chain seq x y z
N MET A 1 -39.81 -48.70 -19.58
CA MET A 1 -38.78 -48.18 -18.67
C MET A 1 -37.53 -49.05 -18.79
N PRO A 2 -36.51 -48.66 -19.56
CA PRO A 2 -35.18 -49.26 -19.43
C PRO A 2 -34.54 -48.84 -18.11
N ALA A 3 -33.72 -49.69 -17.50
CA ALA A 3 -33.04 -49.38 -16.25
C ALA A 3 -31.85 -48.44 -16.46
N SER A 4 -31.57 -47.61 -15.47
CA SER A 4 -30.42 -46.69 -15.44
C SER A 4 -29.10 -47.43 -15.18
N GLU A 5 -28.09 -47.23 -16.04
CA GLU A 5 -26.72 -47.68 -15.76
C GLU A 5 -26.08 -46.89 -14.59
N PRO A 6 -25.22 -47.52 -13.77
CA PRO A 6 -24.54 -46.85 -12.67
C PRO A 6 -23.37 -45.98 -13.16
N VAL A 7 -23.31 -44.73 -12.70
CA VAL A 7 -22.25 -43.78 -13.07
C VAL A 7 -20.89 -44.22 -12.53
N LEU A 8 -19.99 -44.60 -13.44
CA LEU A 8 -18.60 -44.93 -13.10
C LEU A 8 -17.83 -43.69 -12.64
N LEU A 9 -17.59 -43.59 -11.33
CA LEU A 9 -16.71 -42.57 -10.73
C LEU A 9 -15.27 -42.74 -11.26
N GLY A 10 -14.86 -41.83 -12.13
CA GLY A 10 -13.56 -41.86 -12.79
C GLY A 10 -12.40 -41.86 -11.80
N ARG A 11 -11.51 -42.85 -11.92
CA ARG A 11 -10.26 -42.93 -11.15
C ARG A 11 -9.45 -41.64 -11.33
N LYS A 12 -8.93 -41.06 -10.25
CA LYS A 12 -7.97 -39.94 -10.32
C LYS A 12 -6.80 -40.35 -11.21
N ARG A 13 -6.64 -39.68 -12.36
CA ARG A 13 -5.40 -39.79 -13.15
C ARG A 13 -4.26 -39.24 -12.29
N VAL A 14 -3.17 -39.99 -12.20
CA VAL A 14 -1.93 -39.50 -11.60
C VAL A 14 -1.43 -38.36 -12.49
N LEU A 15 -1.20 -37.17 -11.91
CA LEU A 15 -0.61 -36.05 -12.65
C LEU A 15 0.83 -36.42 -13.05
N PRO A 16 1.22 -36.26 -14.33
CA PRO A 16 2.59 -36.54 -14.75
C PRO A 16 3.56 -35.56 -14.08
N SER A 17 4.79 -36.03 -13.83
CA SER A 17 5.84 -35.19 -13.28
C SER A 17 6.22 -34.09 -14.28
N CYS A 18 5.89 -32.83 -13.92
CA CYS A 18 6.14 -31.61 -14.69
C CYS A 18 5.46 -31.56 -16.08
N PRO A 19 4.34 -30.82 -16.25
CA PRO A 19 3.64 -30.66 -17.54
C PRO A 19 4.45 -30.02 -18.69
N ASN A 20 5.64 -29.48 -18.40
CA ASN A 20 6.48 -28.70 -19.33
C ASN A 20 7.94 -29.19 -19.35
N PRO A 21 8.21 -30.46 -19.73
CA PRO A 21 9.54 -31.07 -19.56
C PRO A 21 10.64 -30.40 -20.40
N LEU A 22 10.33 -29.95 -21.62
CA LEU A 22 11.30 -29.29 -22.51
C LEU A 22 11.74 -27.92 -21.97
N PHE A 23 10.78 -27.05 -21.62
CA PHE A 23 11.09 -25.75 -21.02
C PHE A 23 11.81 -25.89 -19.67
N LEU A 24 11.46 -26.90 -18.86
CA LEU A 24 12.16 -27.19 -17.60
C LEU A 24 13.62 -27.61 -17.85
N LYS A 25 13.87 -28.51 -18.81
CA LYS A 25 15.22 -28.91 -19.21
C LYS A 25 16.05 -27.70 -19.65
N TRP A 26 15.51 -26.90 -20.58
CA TRP A 26 16.23 -25.76 -21.16
C TRP A 26 16.51 -24.63 -20.16
N LEU A 27 15.62 -24.37 -19.19
CA LEU A 27 15.88 -23.43 -18.11
C LEU A 27 16.92 -23.96 -17.11
N THR A 28 16.96 -25.28 -16.89
CA THR A 28 17.96 -25.93 -16.03
C THR A 28 19.35 -25.82 -16.65
N GLU A 29 19.49 -26.14 -17.94
CA GLU A 29 20.72 -25.92 -18.72
C GLU A 29 21.22 -24.46 -18.60
N LEU A 30 20.33 -23.48 -18.84
CA LEU A 30 20.66 -22.05 -18.80
C LEU A 30 21.03 -21.55 -17.39
N ARG A 31 20.42 -22.13 -16.33
CA ARG A 31 20.80 -21.86 -14.94
C ARG A 31 22.22 -22.34 -14.66
N ASP A 32 22.54 -23.56 -15.07
CA ASP A 32 23.81 -24.20 -14.71
C ASP A 32 24.98 -23.63 -15.52
N GLU A 33 24.77 -23.32 -16.81
CA GLU A 33 25.71 -22.52 -17.62
C GLU A 33 25.95 -21.13 -17.01
N ALA A 34 24.90 -20.46 -16.52
CA ALA A 34 25.03 -19.17 -15.85
C ALA A 34 25.73 -19.28 -14.49
N LYS A 35 25.60 -20.42 -13.79
CA LYS A 35 26.27 -20.70 -12.52
C LYS A 35 27.76 -20.94 -12.72
N GLU A 36 28.13 -21.76 -13.70
CA GLU A 36 29.51 -22.02 -14.13
C GLU A 36 30.23 -20.72 -14.52
N LYS A 37 29.55 -19.84 -15.26
CA LYS A 37 30.08 -18.53 -15.68
C LYS A 37 29.98 -17.44 -14.60
N GLY A 38 29.61 -17.78 -13.37
CA GLY A 38 29.52 -16.84 -12.23
C GLY A 38 28.44 -15.74 -12.37
N LEU A 39 27.53 -15.87 -13.34
CA LEU A 39 26.58 -14.82 -13.71
C LEU A 39 25.40 -14.77 -12.74
N LYS A 40 25.03 -13.56 -12.31
CA LYS A 40 23.89 -13.30 -11.41
C LYS A 40 22.53 -13.68 -12.03
N ILE A 41 22.45 -13.92 -13.34
CA ILE A 41 21.23 -14.36 -14.03
C ILE A 41 20.80 -15.79 -13.64
N GLN A 42 21.69 -16.61 -13.06
CA GLN A 42 21.34 -17.93 -12.51
C GLN A 42 20.15 -17.87 -11.52
N TYR A 43 20.07 -16.81 -10.71
CA TYR A 43 18.98 -16.61 -9.75
C TYR A 43 17.65 -16.28 -10.45
N THR A 44 17.69 -15.67 -11.63
CA THR A 44 16.50 -15.41 -12.46
C THR A 44 15.99 -16.72 -13.08
N TYR A 45 16.89 -17.55 -13.64
CA TYR A 45 16.52 -18.86 -14.18
C TYR A 45 15.99 -19.80 -13.09
N GLN A 46 16.63 -19.86 -11.91
CA GLN A 46 16.12 -20.65 -10.77
C GLN A 46 14.72 -20.19 -10.30
N LYS A 47 14.42 -18.89 -10.37
CA LYS A 47 13.07 -18.36 -10.11
C LYS A 47 12.07 -18.75 -11.21
N ALA A 48 12.46 -18.71 -12.49
CA ALA A 48 11.61 -19.17 -13.60
C ALA A 48 11.28 -20.67 -13.50
N ILE A 49 12.27 -21.52 -13.19
CA ILE A 49 12.07 -22.96 -12.88
C ILE A 49 11.07 -23.13 -11.73
N SER A 50 11.23 -22.34 -10.67
CA SER A 50 10.35 -22.39 -9.49
C SER A 50 8.91 -21.93 -9.75
N SER A 51 8.68 -21.13 -10.80
CA SER A 51 7.35 -20.80 -11.31
C SER A 51 6.78 -21.90 -12.21
N LEU A 52 7.60 -22.42 -13.13
CA LEU A 52 7.19 -23.44 -14.10
C LEU A 52 6.75 -24.74 -13.42
N ASN A 53 7.47 -25.18 -12.38
CA ASN A 53 7.13 -26.37 -11.59
C ASN A 53 5.84 -26.21 -10.76
N LYS A 54 5.31 -24.99 -10.62
CA LYS A 54 4.02 -24.72 -9.96
C LYS A 54 2.85 -24.63 -10.95
N TYR A 55 3.12 -24.65 -12.26
CA TYR A 55 2.10 -24.48 -13.29
C TYR A 55 1.56 -25.83 -13.77
N PRO A 56 0.24 -26.11 -13.62
CA PRO A 56 -0.32 -27.44 -13.83
C PRO A 56 -0.69 -27.77 -15.29
N LEU A 57 -0.50 -26.84 -16.23
CA LEU A 57 -0.90 -27.00 -17.64
C LEU A 57 0.33 -27.01 -18.57
N PRO A 58 0.28 -27.74 -19.70
CA PRO A 58 1.30 -27.62 -20.75
C PRO A 58 1.20 -26.25 -21.45
N LEU A 59 2.34 -25.67 -21.76
CA LEU A 59 2.51 -24.45 -22.56
C LEU A 59 2.88 -24.85 -23.99
N GLN A 60 2.16 -24.32 -24.99
CA GLN A 60 2.38 -24.68 -26.40
C GLN A 60 3.46 -23.84 -27.08
N ASN A 61 3.78 -22.67 -26.53
CA ASN A 61 4.80 -21.75 -27.04
C ASN A 61 5.41 -20.89 -25.92
N ALA A 62 6.52 -20.20 -26.20
CA ALA A 62 7.19 -19.40 -25.17
C ALA A 62 6.53 -18.03 -24.90
N LYS A 63 5.49 -17.66 -25.66
CA LYS A 63 4.68 -16.45 -25.40
C LYS A 63 3.67 -16.69 -24.28
N GLU A 64 3.05 -17.88 -24.23
CA GLU A 64 2.25 -18.33 -23.10
C GLU A 64 3.06 -18.40 -21.80
N ALA A 65 4.35 -18.75 -21.89
CA ALA A 65 5.24 -18.75 -20.72
C ALA A 65 5.35 -17.36 -20.04
N LYS A 66 5.04 -16.26 -20.73
CA LYS A 66 4.98 -14.89 -20.17
C LYS A 66 3.86 -14.71 -19.12
N ILE A 67 2.89 -15.63 -19.07
CA ILE A 67 1.85 -15.68 -18.01
C ILE A 67 2.47 -16.06 -16.64
N LEU A 68 3.64 -16.72 -16.65
CA LEU A 68 4.30 -17.16 -15.43
C LEU A 68 5.17 -16.07 -14.79
N GLN A 69 5.11 -15.96 -13.47
CA GLN A 69 5.99 -15.05 -12.71
C GLN A 69 7.47 -15.34 -13.03
N ASN A 70 8.29 -14.29 -13.11
CA ASN A 70 9.71 -14.33 -13.45
C ASN A 70 10.06 -14.67 -14.93
N PHE A 71 9.08 -14.82 -15.83
CA PHE A 71 9.32 -14.92 -17.28
C PHE A 71 9.24 -13.53 -17.93
N GLY A 72 10.40 -12.90 -18.14
CA GLY A 72 10.52 -11.67 -18.93
C GLY A 72 10.77 -11.94 -20.42
N ASP A 73 10.61 -10.93 -21.27
CA ASP A 73 10.71 -11.05 -22.74
C ASP A 73 12.01 -11.71 -23.24
N GLY A 74 13.14 -11.51 -22.55
CA GLY A 74 14.40 -12.20 -22.86
C GLY A 74 14.35 -13.72 -22.63
N ILE A 75 13.68 -14.17 -21.56
CA ILE A 75 13.52 -15.61 -21.26
C ILE A 75 12.52 -16.23 -22.25
N CYS A 76 11.39 -15.55 -22.50
CA CYS A 76 10.44 -15.96 -23.53
C CYS A 76 11.12 -16.10 -24.89
N LYS A 77 11.92 -15.11 -25.33
CA LYS A 77 12.65 -15.20 -26.59
C LYS A 77 13.63 -16.38 -26.63
N ILE A 78 14.46 -16.58 -25.61
CA ILE A 78 15.42 -17.69 -25.56
C ILE A 78 14.72 -19.06 -25.63
N LEU A 79 13.54 -19.19 -25.01
CA LEU A 79 12.75 -20.43 -25.06
C LEU A 79 12.01 -20.60 -26.40
N ASP A 80 11.58 -19.52 -27.07
CA ASP A 80 11.03 -19.57 -28.43
C ASP A 80 12.12 -19.96 -29.43
N ASP A 81 13.31 -19.35 -29.33
CA ASP A 81 14.49 -19.66 -30.15
C ASP A 81 14.95 -21.13 -29.97
N LYS A 82 14.88 -21.69 -28.75
CA LYS A 82 15.13 -23.12 -28.50
C LYS A 82 14.01 -24.02 -29.01
N LEU A 83 12.73 -23.62 -28.85
CA LEU A 83 11.59 -24.38 -29.34
C LEU A 83 11.57 -24.49 -30.87
N GLN A 84 11.85 -23.39 -31.57
CA GLN A 84 11.93 -23.35 -33.03
C GLN A 84 13.11 -24.16 -33.61
N ARG A 85 14.18 -24.39 -32.83
CA ARG A 85 15.25 -25.34 -33.20
C ARG A 85 14.80 -26.78 -32.99
N TYR A 86 14.27 -27.10 -31.81
CA TYR A 86 13.77 -28.43 -31.49
C TYR A 86 12.68 -28.92 -32.46
N LEU A 87 11.77 -28.03 -32.88
CA LEU A 87 10.75 -28.34 -33.89
C LEU A 87 11.33 -28.54 -35.29
N ARG A 88 12.43 -27.86 -35.63
CA ARG A 88 13.15 -28.02 -36.91
C ARG A 88 13.99 -29.29 -36.94
N GLU A 89 14.53 -29.71 -35.80
CA GLU A 89 15.36 -30.90 -35.65
C GLU A 89 14.52 -32.20 -35.59
N ASN A 90 13.28 -32.14 -35.07
CA ASN A 90 12.41 -33.32 -34.89
C ASN A 90 11.15 -33.33 -35.79
N GLY A 91 11.03 -32.46 -36.79
CA GLY A 91 9.78 -32.23 -37.52
C GLY A 91 9.90 -32.05 -39.03
N GLU A 92 10.02 -33.16 -39.77
CA GLU A 92 9.89 -33.16 -41.24
C GLU A 92 8.77 -34.11 -41.73
N LYS A 93 7.76 -33.53 -42.42
CA LYS A 93 7.08 -34.10 -43.60
C LYS A 93 5.99 -33.15 -44.14
N HIS A 94 6.13 -32.76 -45.41
CA HIS A 94 5.20 -31.96 -46.25
C HIS A 94 4.87 -30.50 -45.83
N VAL A 95 4.69 -29.53 -46.74
CA VAL A 95 5.29 -29.28 -48.09
C VAL A 95 4.94 -27.85 -48.54
N ASN A 96 5.90 -27.12 -49.13
CA ASN A 96 5.78 -25.91 -50.01
C ASN A 96 4.94 -24.68 -49.53
N SER A 97 5.16 -23.44 -49.99
CA SER A 97 6.15 -22.85 -50.90
C SER A 97 6.28 -21.33 -50.61
N GLY A 98 7.37 -20.67 -51.05
CA GLY A 98 7.38 -19.20 -51.20
C GLY A 98 8.63 -18.44 -50.72
N ASP A 99 9.81 -18.70 -51.30
CA ASP A 99 10.95 -17.76 -51.21
C ASP A 99 10.91 -16.74 -52.37
N HIS A 100 11.16 -15.47 -52.05
CA HIS A 100 11.54 -14.41 -53.00
C HIS A 100 12.35 -13.31 -52.28
N GLY A 101 13.55 -13.64 -51.82
CA GLY A 101 14.53 -12.64 -51.39
C GLY A 101 15.01 -11.73 -52.53
N LYS A 102 15.29 -10.44 -52.24
CA LYS A 102 16.08 -9.56 -53.13
C LYS A 102 16.88 -8.51 -52.35
N GLU A 103 17.88 -7.93 -53.01
CA GLU A 103 19.10 -7.44 -52.37
C GLU A 103 19.18 -5.93 -52.05
N LYS A 104 20.05 -5.61 -51.07
CA LYS A 104 21.01 -4.48 -50.98
C LYS A 104 20.54 -3.06 -51.37
N GLY A 105 20.59 -2.16 -50.38
CA GLY A 105 20.87 -0.73 -50.55
C GLY A 105 21.94 -0.27 -49.54
N LYS A 106 22.96 0.49 -49.96
CA LYS A 106 24.15 0.81 -49.15
C LYS A 106 24.28 2.34 -48.93
N GLY A 107 24.43 2.78 -47.68
CA GLY A 107 24.84 4.16 -47.35
C GLY A 107 24.45 4.59 -45.93
N GLY A 108 25.28 5.29 -45.16
CA GLY A 108 26.69 5.62 -45.41
C GLY A 108 27.21 6.76 -44.53
N LYS A 109 28.26 6.50 -43.74
CA LYS A 109 28.91 7.41 -42.76
C LYS A 109 28.04 7.73 -41.52
N GLY A 110 28.61 7.90 -40.33
CA GLY A 110 30.01 7.68 -39.96
C GLY A 110 30.19 7.55 -38.44
N GLY A 111 31.06 6.64 -38.02
CA GLY A 111 31.42 6.48 -36.60
C GLY A 111 32.50 7.47 -36.16
N ARG A 112 32.43 7.93 -34.91
CA ARG A 112 33.60 8.42 -34.16
C ARG A 112 33.84 7.47 -32.99
N GLY A 113 35.09 7.08 -32.79
CA GLY A 113 35.46 5.99 -31.88
C GLY A 113 35.11 6.26 -30.42
N ALA A 114 34.70 5.22 -29.69
CA ALA A 114 34.43 5.27 -28.26
C ALA A 114 35.74 5.29 -27.46
N ALA A 115 36.39 6.45 -27.36
CA ALA A 115 37.48 6.65 -26.40
C ALA A 115 36.94 6.45 -24.97
N GLY A 116 37.66 5.65 -24.16
CA GLY A 116 37.23 5.27 -22.83
C GLY A 116 37.07 6.46 -21.88
N LYS A 117 35.83 6.88 -21.62
CA LYS A 117 35.54 7.95 -20.66
C LYS A 117 35.88 7.48 -19.24
N ARG A 118 36.95 8.05 -18.66
CA ARG A 118 37.18 8.02 -17.20
C ARG A 118 35.90 8.44 -16.48
N LYS A 119 35.57 7.75 -15.39
CA LYS A 119 34.34 7.92 -14.59
C LYS A 119 34.34 9.34 -13.98
N ARG A 120 33.68 10.29 -14.64
CA ARG A 120 33.61 11.69 -14.18
C ARG A 120 32.86 11.79 -12.84
N GLU A 121 33.39 12.61 -11.95
CA GLU A 121 32.73 13.10 -10.75
C GLU A 121 31.36 13.71 -11.09
N TYR A 122 30.36 13.52 -10.23
CA TYR A 122 29.04 14.11 -10.43
C TYR A 122 28.95 15.47 -9.73
N VAL A 123 29.08 16.54 -10.51
CA VAL A 123 28.82 17.91 -10.05
C VAL A 123 27.43 18.33 -10.58
N PRO A 124 26.47 18.70 -9.71
CA PRO A 124 25.17 19.20 -10.15
C PRO A 124 25.29 20.63 -10.72
N GLN A 125 24.42 20.96 -11.68
CA GLN A 125 24.37 22.30 -12.27
C GLN A 125 23.91 23.35 -11.24
N LYS A 126 24.51 24.55 -11.25
CA LYS A 126 24.12 25.69 -10.39
C LYS A 126 22.60 25.94 -10.50
N ARG A 127 21.95 26.24 -9.38
CA ARG A 127 20.48 26.42 -9.23
C ARG A 127 19.60 25.21 -9.61
N SER A 128 20.16 24.03 -9.89
CA SER A 128 19.38 22.79 -10.00
C SER A 128 19.00 22.23 -8.63
N GLY A 129 17.95 21.41 -8.58
CA GLY A 129 17.49 20.79 -7.32
C GLY A 129 18.54 19.93 -6.62
N GLY A 130 19.53 19.42 -7.36
CA GLY A 130 20.65 18.67 -6.78
C GLY A 130 21.73 19.56 -6.16
N TYR A 131 21.92 20.77 -6.70
CA TYR A 131 22.82 21.79 -6.15
C TYR A 131 22.23 22.39 -4.86
N ALA A 132 20.97 22.79 -4.92
CA ALA A 132 20.24 23.39 -3.80
C ALA A 132 20.20 22.51 -2.54
N VAL A 133 19.96 21.20 -2.70
CA VAL A 133 19.91 20.24 -1.58
C VAL A 133 21.28 20.04 -0.91
N LEU A 134 22.38 20.11 -1.66
CA LEU A 134 23.73 20.04 -1.09
C LEU A 134 24.06 21.29 -0.27
N LEU A 135 23.78 22.49 -0.81
CA LEU A 135 24.04 23.75 -0.12
C LEU A 135 23.17 23.92 1.13
N ALA A 136 21.88 23.55 1.09
CA ALA A 136 20.99 23.65 2.24
C ALA A 136 21.47 22.79 3.42
N LEU A 137 21.81 21.51 3.17
CA LEU A 137 22.36 20.63 4.21
C LEU A 137 23.74 21.09 4.71
N TYR A 138 24.58 21.64 3.83
CA TYR A 138 25.89 22.16 4.21
C TYR A 138 25.77 23.38 5.12
N ARG A 139 24.92 24.35 4.77
CA ARG A 139 24.69 25.57 5.58
C ARG A 139 24.13 25.23 6.97
N GLU A 140 23.14 24.32 7.07
CA GLU A 140 22.66 23.79 8.36
C GLU A 140 23.78 23.13 9.18
N SER A 141 24.73 22.43 8.54
CA SER A 141 25.85 21.79 9.24
C SER A 141 26.92 22.75 9.77
N GLN A 142 26.93 24.00 9.29
CA GLN A 142 27.85 25.06 9.74
C GLN A 142 27.27 25.95 10.85
N LEU A 143 25.99 25.78 11.21
CA LEU A 143 25.37 26.53 12.30
C LEU A 143 25.82 25.97 13.67
N PRO A 144 26.20 26.81 14.65
CA PRO A 144 26.59 26.35 15.98
C PRO A 144 25.38 25.74 16.71
N GLY A 145 25.38 24.41 16.86
CA GLY A 145 24.25 23.63 17.38
C GLY A 145 23.36 22.99 16.30
N GLY A 146 23.73 23.06 15.03
CA GLY A 146 23.04 22.41 13.91
C GLY A 146 22.91 20.89 14.09
N LYS A 147 21.80 20.31 13.64
CA LYS A 147 21.44 18.90 13.97
C LYS A 147 22.21 17.85 13.17
N GLY A 148 22.99 18.25 12.16
CA GLY A 148 23.67 17.37 11.21
C GLY A 148 22.74 16.63 10.23
N TYR A 149 21.42 16.88 10.30
CA TYR A 149 20.42 16.33 9.41
C TYR A 149 19.21 17.26 9.29
N MET A 150 18.48 17.15 8.19
CA MET A 150 17.16 17.77 7.98
C MET A 150 16.09 16.72 7.68
N PHE A 151 14.85 16.99 8.07
CA PHE A 151 13.68 16.26 7.60
C PHE A 151 13.24 16.77 6.22
N LYS A 152 12.42 15.97 5.52
CA LYS A 152 11.96 16.30 4.15
C LYS A 152 11.36 17.71 4.01
N MET A 153 10.50 18.13 4.94
CA MET A 153 9.82 19.43 4.81
C MET A 153 10.79 20.60 4.99
N GLU A 154 11.62 20.55 6.04
CA GLU A 154 12.69 21.52 6.30
C GLU A 154 13.61 21.67 5.07
N LEU A 155 14.12 20.54 4.57
CA LEU A 155 14.98 20.51 3.39
C LEU A 155 14.29 20.96 2.09
N GLN A 156 12.97 20.83 1.97
CA GLN A 156 12.22 21.39 0.84
C GLN A 156 12.04 22.91 0.94
N THR A 157 11.94 23.47 2.15
CA THR A 157 11.91 24.92 2.38
C THR A 157 13.28 25.54 2.09
N GLU A 158 14.33 25.08 2.77
CA GLU A 158 15.68 25.68 2.68
C GLU A 158 16.35 25.51 1.31
N ALA A 159 16.04 24.42 0.58
CA ALA A 159 16.53 24.25 -0.78
C ALA A 159 15.74 25.09 -1.82
N GLN A 160 14.53 25.57 -1.52
CA GLN A 160 13.71 26.26 -2.51
C GLN A 160 14.30 27.60 -3.03
N PRO A 161 14.81 28.54 -2.21
CA PRO A 161 15.41 29.78 -2.73
C PRO A 161 16.68 29.54 -3.56
N LEU A 162 17.32 28.37 -3.37
CA LEU A 162 18.53 27.96 -4.09
C LEU A 162 18.24 27.21 -5.40
N CYS A 163 16.97 27.07 -5.81
CA CYS A 163 16.57 26.33 -7.01
C CYS A 163 15.55 27.05 -7.90
N ASP A 164 15.80 27.06 -9.22
CA ASP A 164 14.87 27.59 -10.23
C ASP A 164 13.61 26.74 -10.46
N LYS A 165 13.60 25.51 -9.94
CA LYS A 165 12.46 24.58 -10.08
C LYS A 165 11.81 24.37 -8.72
N SER A 166 10.49 24.28 -8.70
CA SER A 166 9.77 24.01 -7.46
C SER A 166 10.06 22.60 -6.95
N PHE A 167 10.27 22.46 -5.64
CA PHE A 167 10.34 21.18 -4.95
C PHE A 167 8.96 20.57 -4.69
N THR A 168 7.91 21.39 -4.66
CA THR A 168 6.54 21.02 -4.28
C THR A 168 5.60 20.88 -5.48
N VAL A 169 5.78 21.69 -6.53
CA VAL A 169 4.93 21.73 -7.74
C VAL A 169 5.73 21.27 -8.98
N PRO A 170 5.21 20.41 -9.86
CA PRO A 170 5.88 20.08 -11.13
C PRO A 170 5.72 21.20 -12.17
N ASP A 171 6.75 21.43 -12.98
CA ASP A 171 6.67 22.35 -14.13
C ASP A 171 5.54 21.92 -15.11
N LEU A 172 4.96 22.87 -15.85
CA LEU A 172 3.94 22.58 -16.87
C LEU A 172 4.49 21.58 -17.92
N GLY A 173 3.84 20.41 -18.02
CA GLY A 173 4.26 19.29 -18.88
C GLY A 173 5.24 18.31 -18.23
N SER A 174 5.83 18.62 -17.07
CA SER A 174 6.66 17.72 -16.27
C SER A 174 5.82 16.89 -15.29
N LYS A 175 6.29 15.68 -14.98
CA LYS A 175 5.79 14.86 -13.85
C LYS A 175 6.75 14.83 -12.66
N TYR A 176 7.82 15.61 -12.71
CA TYR A 176 8.91 15.60 -11.75
C TYR A 176 9.15 17.01 -11.20
N THR A 177 9.22 17.12 -9.86
CA THR A 177 9.67 18.33 -9.15
C THR A 177 11.18 18.31 -8.97
N ALA A 178 11.77 19.41 -8.48
CA ALA A 178 13.19 19.49 -8.11
C ALA A 178 13.63 18.38 -7.13
N TRP A 179 12.71 17.86 -6.31
CA TRP A 179 12.95 16.76 -5.35
C TRP A 179 13.38 15.44 -6.02
N SER A 180 13.11 15.26 -7.32
CA SER A 180 13.58 14.09 -8.08
C SER A 180 15.10 13.92 -8.09
N SER A 181 15.85 15.01 -7.90
CA SER A 181 17.31 15.01 -7.75
C SER A 181 17.83 14.22 -6.55
N VAL A 182 17.08 14.18 -5.44
CA VAL A 182 17.51 13.57 -4.17
C VAL A 182 17.78 12.07 -4.33
N SER A 183 16.97 11.38 -5.13
CA SER A 183 17.19 9.97 -5.49
C SER A 183 18.53 9.76 -6.20
N THR A 184 18.92 10.69 -7.08
CA THR A 184 20.21 10.67 -7.77
C THR A 184 21.36 10.91 -6.80
N LEU A 185 21.25 11.90 -5.89
CA LEU A 185 22.30 12.17 -4.90
C LEU A 185 22.55 10.98 -3.97
N ILE A 186 21.50 10.30 -3.52
CA ILE A 186 21.61 9.05 -2.74
C ILE A 186 22.26 7.94 -3.58
N GLN A 187 21.87 7.76 -4.84
CA GLN A 187 22.51 6.78 -5.75
C GLN A 187 23.98 7.11 -6.05
N LYS A 188 24.40 8.37 -5.86
CA LYS A 188 25.76 8.86 -6.05
C LYS A 188 26.60 8.88 -4.77
N ASN A 189 26.09 8.37 -3.66
CA ASN A 189 26.75 8.40 -2.34
C ASN A 189 27.02 9.82 -1.78
N LEU A 190 26.28 10.84 -2.23
CA LEU A 190 26.43 12.24 -1.77
C LEU A 190 25.48 12.60 -0.62
N LEU A 191 24.33 11.91 -0.53
CA LEU A 191 23.38 12.03 0.58
C LEU A 191 23.11 10.67 1.21
N MET A 192 23.05 10.64 2.55
CA MET A 192 22.53 9.52 3.31
C MET A 192 21.07 9.80 3.71
N LYS A 193 20.25 8.73 3.77
CA LYS A 193 18.87 8.79 4.25
C LYS A 193 18.67 7.77 5.37
N THR A 194 18.29 8.23 6.55
CA THR A 194 18.14 7.40 7.76
C THR A 194 16.76 7.57 8.40
N HIS A 195 16.36 6.59 9.22
CA HIS A 195 15.12 6.56 10.01
C HIS A 195 13.78 6.70 9.23
N ASN A 196 12.68 6.68 9.99
CA ASN A 196 11.33 7.03 9.56
C ASN A 196 10.63 7.75 10.74
N PRO A 197 10.27 9.05 10.68
CA PRO A 197 10.41 9.97 9.54
C PRO A 197 11.83 10.08 9.00
N ALA A 198 11.93 10.27 7.68
CA ALA A 198 13.21 10.26 6.97
C ALA A 198 14.04 11.50 7.27
N ARG A 199 15.23 11.27 7.85
CA ARG A 199 16.31 12.25 8.00
C ARG A 199 17.24 12.16 6.80
N TYR A 200 17.72 13.31 6.35
CA TYR A 200 18.65 13.48 5.25
C TYR A 200 19.90 14.18 5.78
N SER A 201 21.07 13.62 5.48
CA SER A 201 22.37 14.18 5.87
C SER A 201 23.38 14.02 4.72
N LEU A 202 24.43 14.84 4.72
CA LEU A 202 25.54 14.67 3.79
C LEU A 202 26.39 13.44 4.19
N THR A 203 27.08 12.88 3.21
CA THR A 203 28.23 11.98 3.41
C THR A 203 29.53 12.79 3.36
N GLU A 204 30.67 12.18 3.67
CA GLU A 204 31.99 12.83 3.51
C GLU A 204 32.21 13.31 2.05
N GLU A 205 31.87 12.47 1.06
CA GLU A 205 31.88 12.84 -0.37
C GLU A 205 30.91 14.01 -0.67
N GLY A 206 29.73 14.01 -0.04
CA GLY A 206 28.73 15.07 -0.18
C GLY A 206 29.17 16.41 0.42
N SER A 207 29.78 16.39 1.60
CA SER A 207 30.27 17.57 2.30
C SER A 207 31.41 18.25 1.54
N ALA A 208 32.43 17.49 1.11
CA ALA A 208 33.54 18.03 0.33
C ALA A 208 33.08 18.61 -1.03
N LEU A 209 32.05 18.04 -1.65
CA LEU A 209 31.43 18.61 -2.84
C LEU A 209 30.63 19.88 -2.53
N ALA A 210 29.87 19.91 -1.43
CA ALA A 210 29.06 21.07 -1.04
C ALA A 210 29.92 22.28 -0.63
N GLU A 211 31.01 22.06 0.10
CA GLU A 211 32.02 23.07 0.45
C GLU A 211 32.62 23.75 -0.80
N ARG A 212 33.00 22.96 -1.80
CA ARG A 212 33.47 23.45 -3.11
C ARG A 212 32.42 24.29 -3.84
N LEU A 213 31.13 24.00 -3.65
CA LEU A 213 30.03 24.71 -4.29
C LEU A 213 29.62 26.00 -3.54
N ASP A 214 29.67 26.02 -2.21
CA ASP A 214 29.40 27.22 -1.40
C ASP A 214 30.55 28.23 -1.53
N SER A 215 31.80 27.75 -1.53
CA SER A 215 33.00 28.59 -1.79
C SER A 215 32.92 29.31 -3.14
N ALA A 216 32.47 28.59 -4.18
CA ALA A 216 32.26 29.13 -5.53
C ALA A 216 30.96 29.97 -5.67
N GLU A 217 30.13 30.06 -4.64
CA GLU A 217 29.00 31.01 -4.59
C GLU A 217 29.34 32.27 -3.79
N ARG A 218 30.23 32.19 -2.79
CA ARG A 218 30.77 33.35 -2.07
C ARG A 218 31.73 34.17 -2.93
N GLY A 219 32.69 33.52 -3.60
CA GLY A 219 33.67 34.16 -4.48
C GLY A 219 33.11 34.68 -5.82
N SER A 220 31.86 35.14 -5.84
CA SER A 220 31.21 35.80 -6.98
C SER A 220 30.26 36.91 -6.52
N LYS A 221 30.55 37.51 -5.35
CA LYS A 221 29.81 38.66 -4.79
C LYS A 221 30.66 39.92 -4.62
N ASP A 222 31.98 39.83 -4.77
CA ASP A 222 32.91 40.95 -4.60
C ASP A 222 33.23 41.61 -5.95
N ASP A 223 32.25 42.31 -6.52
CA ASP A 223 32.45 43.32 -7.58
C ASP A 223 31.27 44.33 -7.53
N PRO A 224 31.51 45.63 -7.29
CA PRO A 224 30.44 46.61 -7.12
C PRO A 224 30.09 47.38 -8.42
N GLU A 225 28.80 47.44 -8.76
CA GLU A 225 28.24 48.48 -9.65
C GLU A 225 27.22 49.35 -8.89
N GLU A 226 27.00 50.56 -9.39
CA GLU A 226 26.59 51.70 -8.56
C GLU A 226 25.10 51.82 -8.22
N VAL A 227 24.89 52.54 -7.11
CA VAL A 227 23.60 53.04 -6.62
C VAL A 227 22.91 53.95 -7.63
N ARG A 228 21.59 53.78 -7.78
CA ARG A 228 20.68 54.93 -7.84
C ARG A 228 19.55 54.74 -6.83
N SER A 229 19.32 55.80 -6.04
CA SER A 229 18.19 55.98 -5.14
C SER A 229 16.88 56.14 -5.97
N ASP A 230 15.69 56.00 -5.39
CA ASP A 230 15.16 56.95 -4.41
C ASP A 230 14.24 56.33 -3.34
N ARG A 231 14.56 56.66 -2.08
CA ARG A 231 13.67 57.11 -1.00
C ARG A 231 12.78 56.07 -0.28
N GLU A 232 13.00 55.85 1.03
CA GLU A 232 12.52 56.65 2.20
C GLU A 232 11.00 56.44 2.38
N GLU A 233 10.42 56.02 3.52
CA GLU A 233 10.88 55.87 4.93
C GLU A 233 10.16 54.63 5.56
N GLU A 234 10.79 53.81 6.42
CA GLU A 234 10.82 53.83 7.90
C GLU A 234 9.45 53.59 8.61
N GLU A 235 9.33 52.69 9.62
CA GLU A 235 10.03 51.40 9.82
C GLU A 235 9.06 50.22 10.16
N GLU A 236 8.80 49.66 11.36
CA GLU A 236 9.14 49.90 12.78
C GLU A 236 9.23 48.51 13.52
N GLU A 237 9.66 48.43 14.79
CA GLU A 237 10.06 47.18 15.50
C GLU A 237 8.91 46.32 16.09
N GLU A 238 9.19 45.03 16.37
CA GLU A 238 9.13 44.53 17.76
C GLU A 238 10.00 43.25 17.92
N GLU A 239 10.97 43.27 18.84
CA GLU A 239 11.69 42.04 19.25
C GLU A 239 10.80 41.15 20.12
N GLY A 240 10.97 39.83 20.02
CA GLY A 240 10.25 38.88 20.88
C GLY A 240 11.16 38.31 21.98
N GLU A 241 10.60 38.07 23.17
CA GLU A 241 11.29 37.28 24.20
C GLU A 241 10.47 36.09 24.73
N ARG A 242 11.18 35.15 25.36
CA ARG A 242 10.64 33.91 25.95
C ARG A 242 10.02 34.17 27.32
N LEU A 243 9.16 33.27 27.80
CA LEU A 243 9.56 32.42 28.95
C LEU A 243 8.66 31.18 29.18
N THR A 244 9.28 30.19 29.83
CA THR A 244 8.76 29.06 30.62
C THR A 244 7.25 28.76 30.70
N CYS A 245 6.90 27.49 30.47
CA CYS A 245 5.67 26.90 30.98
C CYS A 245 5.81 26.46 32.46
N VAL A 246 4.98 27.04 33.34
CA VAL A 246 4.86 26.64 34.76
C VAL A 246 3.63 25.74 34.94
N ALA A 247 3.76 24.66 35.70
CA ALA A 247 2.64 23.77 36.01
C ALA A 247 1.92 24.21 37.31
N PRO A 248 0.58 24.27 37.34
CA PRO A 248 -0.17 24.46 38.59
C PRO A 248 -0.18 23.18 39.45
N PRO A 249 -0.36 23.30 40.78
CA PRO A 249 -0.05 22.24 41.74
C PRO A 249 -1.18 21.21 41.93
N ARG A 250 -0.83 20.11 42.61
CA ARG A 250 -1.78 19.16 43.19
C ARG A 250 -2.27 19.64 44.55
N THR A 251 -3.50 19.29 44.90
CA THR A 251 -4.03 19.29 46.27
C THR A 251 -4.76 17.97 46.52
N GLU A 252 -4.45 17.30 47.64
CA GLU A 252 -5.12 16.07 48.09
C GLU A 252 -5.85 16.32 49.43
N ALA A 253 -6.50 15.28 49.97
CA ALA A 253 -7.30 15.23 51.20
C ALA A 253 -8.71 15.88 51.13
N ASP A 254 -9.76 15.32 51.75
CA ASP A 254 -10.03 13.94 52.21
C ASP A 254 -11.55 13.78 52.48
N GLY A 255 -12.02 12.55 52.68
CA GLY A 255 -13.07 12.28 53.68
C GLY A 255 -14.56 12.29 53.27
N THR A 256 -15.10 11.07 53.11
CA THR A 256 -16.48 10.64 53.51
C THR A 256 -17.74 11.17 52.76
N GLY A 257 -18.76 10.31 52.65
CA GLY A 257 -20.14 10.75 52.94
C GLY A 257 -21.27 10.52 51.91
N ASP A 258 -21.87 9.32 51.94
CA ASP A 258 -23.31 9.07 51.68
C ASP A 258 -23.91 9.32 50.26
N ALA A 259 -25.22 9.11 50.12
CA ALA A 259 -25.81 8.48 48.93
C ALA A 259 -26.76 9.33 48.06
N GLY A 260 -26.82 8.94 46.78
CA GLY A 260 -28.09 8.71 46.08
C GLY A 260 -29.00 9.89 45.75
N ASN A 261 -28.80 10.53 44.58
CA ASN A 261 -29.94 10.98 43.79
C ASN A 261 -29.64 11.06 42.27
N THR A 262 -30.31 10.24 41.47
CA THR A 262 -30.24 10.30 40.00
C THR A 262 -31.16 11.39 39.46
N LYS A 263 -30.65 12.62 39.34
CA LYS A 263 -31.32 13.70 38.58
C LYS A 263 -30.69 13.88 37.20
N ALA A 264 -31.54 13.91 36.17
CA ALA A 264 -31.12 14.01 34.77
C ALA A 264 -30.49 15.38 34.48
N ALA A 265 -29.17 15.43 34.35
CA ALA A 265 -28.45 16.62 33.89
C ALA A 265 -28.62 16.76 32.37
N SER A 266 -29.36 17.80 31.95
CA SER A 266 -29.57 18.12 30.53
C SER A 266 -28.24 18.40 29.82
N ARG A 267 -27.81 17.51 28.94
CA ARG A 267 -26.64 17.73 28.07
C ARG A 267 -27.01 18.77 27.00
N LYS A 268 -26.27 19.90 26.96
CA LYS A 268 -26.37 20.88 25.87
C LYS A 268 -26.17 20.17 24.51
N PRO A 269 -27.12 20.22 23.56
CA PRO A 269 -27.08 19.42 22.33
C PRO A 269 -26.14 19.96 21.23
N GLY A 270 -25.15 20.80 21.58
CA GLY A 270 -24.42 21.65 20.63
C GLY A 270 -22.99 21.25 20.25
N ALA A 271 -22.41 20.20 20.85
CA ALA A 271 -20.97 19.88 20.67
C ALA A 271 -20.67 18.73 19.68
N GLY A 272 -21.66 17.86 19.38
CA GLY A 272 -21.43 16.61 18.65
C GLY A 272 -22.32 16.38 17.42
N SER A 273 -23.35 17.20 17.21
CA SER A 273 -24.39 17.01 16.20
C SER A 273 -24.13 17.77 14.89
N LEU A 274 -24.74 17.35 13.80
CA LEU A 274 -25.00 18.14 12.59
C LEU A 274 -26.52 18.09 12.35
N LEU A 275 -27.17 19.24 12.14
CA LEU A 275 -28.63 19.34 12.04
C LEU A 275 -29.09 19.28 10.57
N PRO A 276 -30.35 18.91 10.31
CA PRO A 276 -30.94 18.97 8.96
C PRO A 276 -30.64 20.29 8.26
N GLY A 277 -30.16 20.21 7.02
CA GLY A 277 -29.78 21.39 6.23
C GLY A 277 -28.43 22.03 6.57
N THR A 278 -27.85 21.85 7.77
CA THR A 278 -26.55 22.45 8.15
C THR A 278 -25.34 21.69 7.59
N TYR A 279 -25.57 20.62 6.84
CA TYR A 279 -24.54 19.84 6.15
C TYR A 279 -24.94 19.52 4.70
N GLU A 280 -23.98 19.02 3.92
CA GLU A 280 -24.17 18.40 2.60
C GLU A 280 -23.51 17.01 2.55
N ILE A 281 -23.98 16.15 1.63
CA ILE A 281 -23.41 14.81 1.40
C ILE A 281 -22.47 14.88 0.20
N ILE A 282 -21.19 14.55 0.42
CA ILE A 282 -20.13 14.63 -0.59
C ILE A 282 -19.54 13.24 -0.83
N LEU A 283 -19.40 12.86 -2.10
CA LEU A 283 -18.68 11.66 -2.52
C LEU A 283 -17.17 11.87 -2.34
N CYS A 284 -16.51 11.02 -1.56
CA CYS A 284 -15.04 10.98 -1.51
C CYS A 284 -14.54 9.91 -2.48
N VAL A 285 -13.62 10.31 -3.37
CA VAL A 285 -12.92 9.44 -4.32
C VAL A 285 -11.47 9.31 -3.89
N ASP A 286 -10.90 8.10 -3.86
CA ASP A 286 -9.47 7.96 -3.58
C ASP A 286 -8.58 8.45 -4.74
N PHE A 287 -7.48 9.12 -4.40
CA PHE A 287 -6.50 9.69 -5.34
C PHE A 287 -5.83 8.63 -6.23
N ILE A 288 -5.78 7.35 -5.82
CA ILE A 288 -5.32 6.27 -6.68
C ILE A 288 -6.27 6.13 -7.87
N GLU A 289 -7.58 6.27 -7.67
CA GLU A 289 -8.60 6.15 -8.73
C GLU A 289 -8.68 7.34 -9.68
N THR A 290 -8.11 8.50 -9.32
CA THR A 290 -7.97 9.64 -10.23
C THR A 290 -6.59 9.73 -10.89
N THR A 291 -5.53 9.38 -10.16
CA THR A 291 -4.14 9.79 -10.51
C THR A 291 -3.14 8.63 -10.52
N GLY A 292 -3.54 7.43 -10.08
CA GLY A 292 -2.66 6.28 -9.90
C GLY A 292 -2.64 5.27 -11.06
N GLY A 293 -1.46 5.04 -11.63
CA GLY A 293 -1.15 3.87 -12.46
C GLY A 293 -1.31 4.05 -13.98
N GLY A 294 -1.02 2.97 -14.72
CA GLY A 294 -0.82 2.96 -16.18
C GLY A 294 -2.07 3.14 -17.06
N SER A 295 -3.22 3.56 -16.52
CA SER A 295 -4.48 3.69 -17.27
C SER A 295 -5.15 5.05 -17.09
N HIS A 296 -4.33 6.11 -17.17
CA HIS A 296 -4.68 7.52 -16.97
C HIS A 296 -5.97 7.97 -17.69
N HIS A 297 -6.22 7.47 -18.91
CA HIS A 297 -7.41 7.83 -19.70
C HIS A 297 -8.73 7.44 -19.03
N ARG A 298 -8.86 6.18 -18.58
CA ARG A 298 -10.09 5.68 -17.91
C ARG A 298 -10.30 6.29 -16.52
N LYS A 299 -9.22 6.72 -15.87
CA LYS A 299 -9.29 7.44 -14.58
C LYS A 299 -9.75 8.89 -14.75
N GLN A 300 -9.36 9.55 -15.84
CA GLN A 300 -9.97 10.80 -16.26
C GLN A 300 -11.42 10.63 -16.75
N GLU A 301 -11.78 9.49 -17.33
CA GLU A 301 -13.15 9.18 -17.77
C GLU A 301 -14.14 9.12 -16.58
N LEU A 302 -13.79 8.41 -15.50
CA LEU A 302 -14.56 8.39 -14.25
C LEU A 302 -14.84 9.80 -13.70
N VAL A 303 -13.78 10.61 -13.60
CA VAL A 303 -13.86 12.00 -13.09
C VAL A 303 -14.76 12.86 -14.01
N LYS A 304 -14.59 12.75 -15.33
CA LYS A 304 -15.40 13.48 -16.31
C LYS A 304 -16.88 13.10 -16.25
N GLU A 305 -17.19 11.82 -16.11
CA GLU A 305 -18.58 11.38 -16.02
C GLU A 305 -19.23 11.75 -14.68
N LEU A 306 -18.50 11.75 -13.56
CA LEU A 306 -19.00 12.30 -12.28
C LEU A 306 -19.27 13.82 -12.37
N GLN A 307 -18.37 14.58 -13.01
CA GLN A 307 -18.56 16.01 -13.27
C GLN A 307 -19.76 16.27 -14.20
N ARG A 308 -19.87 15.53 -15.30
CA ARG A 308 -20.98 15.59 -16.26
C ARG A 308 -22.34 15.28 -15.61
N ASN A 309 -22.35 14.39 -14.62
CA ASN A 309 -23.54 14.03 -13.86
C ASN A 309 -23.86 15.02 -12.71
N GLY A 310 -23.09 16.10 -12.53
CA GLY A 310 -23.33 17.11 -11.50
C GLY A 310 -23.18 16.56 -10.08
N VAL A 311 -22.22 15.66 -9.85
CA VAL A 311 -21.94 15.08 -8.54
C VAL A 311 -20.94 15.96 -7.78
N ASN A 312 -21.28 16.39 -6.56
CA ASN A 312 -20.30 16.98 -5.65
C ASN A 312 -19.38 15.86 -5.12
N PHE A 313 -18.09 15.91 -5.48
CA PHE A 313 -17.09 14.97 -4.99
C PHE A 313 -15.76 15.64 -4.64
N ASP A 314 -15.09 15.11 -3.62
CA ASP A 314 -13.71 15.44 -3.27
C ASP A 314 -12.77 14.30 -3.68
N VAL A 315 -11.59 14.64 -4.21
CA VAL A 315 -10.49 13.68 -4.37
C VAL A 315 -9.63 13.71 -3.11
N ARG A 316 -9.50 12.57 -2.42
CA ARG A 316 -8.84 12.44 -1.11
C ARG A 316 -7.88 11.28 -1.07
N LYS A 317 -7.13 11.14 0.02
CA LYS A 317 -6.44 9.89 0.36
C LYS A 317 -7.27 9.11 1.36
N LEU A 318 -7.87 8.01 0.92
CA LEU A 318 -8.53 7.01 1.73
C LEU A 318 -7.50 5.92 2.08
N ASN A 319 -7.44 5.52 3.35
CA ASN A 319 -6.59 4.38 3.74
C ASN A 319 -7.28 3.02 3.47
N VAL A 320 -8.61 2.97 3.34
CA VAL A 320 -9.39 1.77 2.98
C VAL A 320 -10.64 2.15 2.18
N GLY A 321 -10.99 1.32 1.18
CA GLY A 321 -12.02 1.65 0.19
C GLY A 321 -11.53 2.63 -0.87
N ASP A 322 -12.17 2.60 -2.03
CA ASP A 322 -11.90 3.50 -3.17
C ASP A 322 -12.90 4.67 -3.21
N PHE A 323 -14.11 4.45 -2.67
CA PHE A 323 -15.14 5.49 -2.53
C PHE A 323 -15.87 5.37 -1.20
N LEU A 324 -16.27 6.51 -0.63
CA LEU A 324 -17.19 6.61 0.52
C LEU A 324 -17.95 7.93 0.45
N TRP A 325 -18.86 8.18 1.39
CA TRP A 325 -19.52 9.48 1.53
C TRP A 325 -19.26 10.12 2.88
N VAL A 326 -19.17 11.45 2.90
CA VAL A 326 -19.13 12.25 4.13
C VAL A 326 -20.27 13.25 4.19
N ALA A 327 -20.82 13.46 5.38
CA ALA A 327 -21.62 14.63 5.70
C ALA A 327 -20.67 15.75 6.14
N ARG A 328 -20.50 16.77 5.30
CA ARG A 328 -19.68 17.96 5.58
C ARG A 328 -20.57 19.09 6.10
N GLU A 329 -20.19 19.67 7.23
CA GLU A 329 -20.77 20.88 7.81
C GLU A 329 -20.63 22.10 6.88
N LYS A 330 -21.71 22.86 6.68
CA LYS A 330 -21.72 24.07 5.85
C LYS A 330 -21.18 25.26 6.64
N VAL A 331 -19.86 25.42 6.63
CA VAL A 331 -19.18 26.55 7.27
C VAL A 331 -19.23 27.80 6.38
N ALA A 332 -19.77 28.90 6.90
CA ALA A 332 -19.67 30.21 6.27
C ALA A 332 -18.28 30.83 6.55
N PRO A 333 -17.70 31.59 5.59
CA PRO A 333 -16.49 32.38 5.86
C PRO A 333 -16.71 33.39 7.00
N VAL A 334 -15.82 33.39 7.99
CA VAL A 334 -15.89 34.31 9.12
C VAL A 334 -15.13 35.60 8.78
N PRO A 335 -15.76 36.79 8.83
CA PRO A 335 -15.06 38.05 8.61
C PRO A 335 -13.83 38.20 9.52
N GLY A 336 -12.71 38.64 8.95
CA GLY A 336 -11.43 38.76 9.67
C GLY A 336 -10.58 37.48 9.75
N GLN A 337 -11.09 36.31 9.34
CA GLN A 337 -10.28 35.08 9.28
C GLN A 337 -9.73 34.82 7.87
N LEU A 338 -8.40 34.70 7.75
CA LEU A 338 -7.68 34.39 6.50
C LEU A 338 -8.02 33.01 5.90
N ARG A 339 -8.67 32.13 6.66
CA ARG A 339 -9.14 30.81 6.22
C ARG A 339 -10.48 30.53 6.87
N ALA A 340 -11.39 29.91 6.14
CA ALA A 340 -12.64 29.40 6.72
C ALA A 340 -12.32 28.35 7.81
N PRO A 341 -13.12 28.28 8.90
CA PRO A 341 -12.99 27.23 9.90
C PRO A 341 -13.04 25.82 9.30
N ALA A 342 -12.33 24.87 9.92
CA ALA A 342 -12.32 23.48 9.47
C ALA A 342 -13.70 22.84 9.69
N ALA A 343 -14.45 22.65 8.60
CA ALA A 343 -15.76 22.01 8.61
C ALA A 343 -15.70 20.61 9.24
N ARG A 344 -16.67 20.30 10.11
CA ARG A 344 -16.81 18.96 10.69
C ARG A 344 -17.31 17.99 9.62
N GLU A 345 -16.73 16.79 9.61
CA GLU A 345 -17.03 15.76 8.61
C GLU A 345 -17.27 14.40 9.26
N LEU A 346 -18.48 13.86 9.06
CA LEU A 346 -18.90 12.55 9.54
C LEU A 346 -18.99 11.55 8.38
N VAL A 347 -18.44 10.35 8.55
CA VAL A 347 -18.42 9.31 7.50
C VAL A 347 -19.72 8.55 7.51
N LEU A 348 -20.41 8.51 6.36
CA LEU A 348 -21.62 7.70 6.19
C LEU A 348 -21.25 6.21 6.19
N ASP A 349 -22.19 5.38 6.62
CA ASP A 349 -22.00 3.95 6.88
C ASP A 349 -21.67 3.07 5.64
N TYR A 350 -21.46 3.69 4.48
CA TYR A 350 -21.25 3.08 3.16
C TYR A 350 -19.81 3.29 2.67
N VAL A 351 -19.17 2.21 2.22
CA VAL A 351 -17.85 2.23 1.57
C VAL A 351 -17.83 1.26 0.39
N ILE A 352 -17.26 1.68 -0.74
CA ILE A 352 -17.07 0.86 -1.94
C ILE A 352 -15.60 0.51 -2.10
N GLU A 353 -15.29 -0.77 -2.32
CA GLU A 353 -14.07 -1.17 -3.05
C GLU A 353 -14.45 -1.56 -4.48
N ARG A 354 -13.74 -0.97 -5.46
CA ARG A 354 -13.95 -1.14 -6.89
C ARG A 354 -12.95 -2.15 -7.43
N LYS A 355 -13.45 -3.18 -8.14
CA LYS A 355 -12.63 -4.27 -8.65
C LYS A 355 -12.91 -4.58 -10.10
N ARG A 356 -11.96 -4.25 -10.97
CA ARG A 356 -11.93 -4.73 -12.35
C ARG A 356 -11.56 -6.21 -12.36
N MET A 357 -12.06 -6.98 -13.33
CA MET A 357 -11.87 -8.44 -13.37
C MET A 357 -10.39 -8.87 -13.44
N ASP A 358 -9.53 -8.09 -14.10
CA ASP A 358 -8.07 -8.28 -14.13
C ASP A 358 -7.39 -7.91 -12.80
N ASP A 359 -7.81 -6.81 -12.16
CA ASP A 359 -7.33 -6.43 -10.82
C ASP A 359 -7.77 -7.43 -9.74
N LEU A 360 -8.96 -8.05 -9.88
CA LEU A 360 -9.44 -9.16 -9.05
C LEU A 360 -8.56 -10.41 -9.25
N CYS A 361 -8.32 -10.80 -10.50
CA CYS A 361 -7.47 -11.94 -10.84
C CYS A 361 -6.07 -11.81 -10.23
N GLY A 362 -5.41 -10.66 -10.43
CA GLY A 362 -4.12 -10.35 -9.81
C GLY A 362 -4.16 -10.41 -8.28
N SER A 363 -5.17 -9.80 -7.65
CA SER A 363 -5.34 -9.77 -6.19
C SER A 363 -5.59 -11.16 -5.57
N ILE A 364 -6.11 -12.13 -6.33
CA ILE A 364 -6.25 -13.52 -5.89
C ILE A 364 -4.90 -14.25 -5.97
N ILE A 365 -4.13 -14.05 -7.04
CA ILE A 365 -2.82 -14.68 -7.27
C ILE A 365 -1.78 -14.19 -6.27
N ASP A 366 -1.76 -12.90 -5.94
CA ASP A 366 -0.83 -12.31 -4.96
C ASP A 366 -1.33 -12.35 -3.51
N GLY A 367 -2.57 -12.83 -3.29
CA GLY A 367 -3.18 -13.00 -1.97
C GLY A 367 -3.79 -11.74 -1.35
N ARG A 368 -3.62 -10.54 -1.93
CA ARG A 368 -4.17 -9.27 -1.38
C ARG A 368 -5.68 -9.28 -1.25
N PHE A 369 -6.40 -10.05 -2.08
CA PHE A 369 -7.87 -10.16 -2.06
C PHE A 369 -8.44 -10.51 -0.68
N ARG A 370 -7.75 -11.33 0.13
CA ARG A 370 -8.17 -11.65 1.50
C ARG A 370 -7.86 -10.51 2.48
N GLU A 371 -6.74 -9.82 2.30
CA GLU A 371 -6.30 -8.70 3.15
C GLU A 371 -7.19 -7.46 2.96
N GLN A 372 -7.52 -7.13 1.71
CA GLN A 372 -8.41 -6.01 1.36
C GLN A 372 -9.79 -6.18 2.02
N LYS A 373 -10.44 -7.34 1.82
CA LYS A 373 -11.74 -7.63 2.44
C LYS A 373 -11.68 -7.70 3.97
N PHE A 374 -10.60 -8.20 4.56
CA PHE A 374 -10.40 -8.18 6.01
C PHE A 374 -10.27 -6.74 6.57
N ARG A 375 -9.62 -5.83 5.83
CA ARG A 375 -9.51 -4.42 6.22
C ARG A 375 -10.84 -3.68 6.07
N LEU A 376 -11.60 -3.93 5.01
CA LEU A 376 -12.98 -3.42 4.85
C LEU A 376 -13.88 -3.89 6.00
N LYS A 377 -13.90 -5.19 6.31
CA LYS A 377 -14.65 -5.77 7.44
C LYS A 377 -14.33 -5.16 8.81
N ARG A 378 -13.18 -4.50 8.98
CA ARG A 378 -12.72 -3.92 10.25
C ARG A 378 -12.43 -2.42 10.13
N CYS A 379 -13.06 -1.74 9.16
CA CYS A 379 -12.94 -0.29 9.01
C CYS A 379 -13.87 0.49 9.96
N GLY A 380 -15.02 -0.07 10.35
CA GLY A 380 -16.01 0.54 11.25
C GLY A 380 -17.30 1.00 10.58
N LEU A 381 -17.42 0.80 9.26
CA LEU A 381 -18.62 1.08 8.46
C LEU A 381 -19.35 -0.24 8.18
N ARG A 382 -20.67 -0.28 8.41
CA ARG A 382 -21.49 -1.50 8.42
C ARG A 382 -21.99 -1.91 7.02
N ARG A 383 -21.94 -1.03 6.02
CA ARG A 383 -22.47 -1.28 4.66
C ARG A 383 -21.35 -1.31 3.58
N PRO A 384 -20.43 -2.30 3.61
CA PRO A 384 -19.41 -2.47 2.58
C PRO A 384 -20.01 -2.96 1.26
N VAL A 385 -19.64 -2.29 0.18
CA VAL A 385 -20.05 -2.56 -1.20
C VAL A 385 -18.83 -3.02 -2.00
N TYR A 386 -19.02 -4.03 -2.86
CA TYR A 386 -17.99 -4.51 -3.79
C TYR A 386 -18.45 -4.24 -5.23
N LEU A 387 -17.88 -3.22 -5.86
CA LEU A 387 -18.24 -2.76 -7.20
C LEU A 387 -17.37 -3.47 -8.25
N VAL A 388 -17.91 -4.51 -8.88
CA VAL A 388 -17.19 -5.35 -9.85
C VAL A 388 -17.40 -4.82 -11.27
N GLU A 389 -16.30 -4.46 -11.93
CA GLU A 389 -16.28 -4.07 -13.35
C GLU A 389 -15.93 -5.26 -14.26
N GLU A 390 -16.91 -5.68 -15.06
CA GLU A 390 -16.81 -6.77 -16.02
C GLU A 390 -16.22 -6.26 -17.35
N CYS A 391 -14.90 -6.02 -17.32
CA CYS A 391 -14.14 -5.49 -18.46
C CYS A 391 -14.23 -6.43 -19.70
N GLY A 392 -15.19 -6.13 -20.59
CA GLY A 392 -15.56 -6.94 -21.74
C GLY A 392 -14.40 -7.29 -22.68
N THR A 393 -14.52 -8.45 -23.35
CA THR A 393 -13.55 -9.14 -24.24
C THR A 393 -12.12 -9.36 -23.71
N ALA A 394 -11.68 -8.70 -22.63
CA ALA A 394 -10.39 -8.92 -21.97
C ALA A 394 -10.38 -10.12 -21.01
N ALA A 395 -11.56 -10.64 -20.62
CA ALA A 395 -11.71 -11.79 -19.73
C ALA A 395 -11.07 -13.10 -20.28
N SER A 396 -10.93 -13.21 -21.61
CA SER A 396 -10.39 -14.37 -22.34
C SER A 396 -8.91 -14.68 -22.07
N HIS A 397 -8.16 -13.73 -21.50
CA HIS A 397 -6.71 -13.87 -21.24
C HIS A 397 -6.35 -13.70 -19.74
N LEU A 398 -7.31 -13.91 -18.84
CA LEU A 398 -7.05 -13.87 -17.40
C LEU A 398 -6.33 -15.14 -16.91
N SER A 399 -5.36 -14.97 -16.02
CA SER A 399 -4.51 -16.05 -15.49
C SER A 399 -5.23 -16.99 -14.50
N LEU A 400 -6.54 -16.83 -14.29
CA LEU A 400 -7.41 -17.71 -13.51
C LEU A 400 -8.68 -18.01 -14.31
N PRO A 401 -9.24 -19.23 -14.24
CA PRO A 401 -10.52 -19.56 -14.87
C PRO A 401 -11.64 -18.65 -14.38
N GLU A 402 -12.54 -18.24 -15.27
CA GLU A 402 -13.66 -17.36 -14.91
C GLU A 402 -14.49 -17.91 -13.74
N SER A 403 -14.75 -19.22 -13.71
CA SER A 403 -15.46 -19.89 -12.60
C SER A 403 -14.81 -19.62 -11.22
N THR A 404 -13.48 -19.44 -11.17
CA THR A 404 -12.76 -19.10 -9.93
C THR A 404 -13.01 -17.64 -9.53
N LEU A 405 -13.10 -16.73 -10.50
CA LEU A 405 -13.40 -15.31 -10.29
C LEU A 405 -14.86 -15.12 -9.87
N GLN A 406 -15.80 -15.78 -10.57
CA GLN A 406 -17.22 -15.81 -10.22
C GLN A 406 -17.44 -16.39 -8.81
N GLN A 407 -16.77 -17.51 -8.46
CA GLN A 407 -16.81 -18.05 -7.09
C GLN A 407 -16.22 -17.09 -6.05
N ALA A 408 -15.15 -16.35 -6.38
CA ALA A 408 -14.57 -15.35 -5.49
C ALA A 408 -15.54 -14.17 -5.24
N ILE A 409 -16.28 -13.75 -6.26
CA ILE A 409 -17.34 -12.72 -6.17
C ILE A 409 -18.51 -13.25 -5.32
N ILE A 410 -19.02 -14.46 -5.60
CA ILE A 410 -20.11 -15.09 -4.84
C ILE A 410 -19.72 -15.27 -3.37
N ASN A 411 -18.49 -15.72 -3.08
CA ASN A 411 -17.99 -15.81 -1.70
C ASN A 411 -17.94 -14.43 -1.01
N THR A 412 -17.66 -13.37 -1.76
CA THR A 412 -17.65 -11.99 -1.22
C THR A 412 -19.06 -11.52 -0.84
N GLN A 413 -20.08 -11.95 -1.59
CA GLN A 413 -21.49 -11.68 -1.27
C GLN A 413 -21.97 -12.55 -0.09
N VAL A 414 -21.82 -13.87 -0.19
CA VAL A 414 -22.48 -14.84 0.70
C VAL A 414 -21.69 -15.12 1.98
N VAL A 415 -20.35 -15.21 1.91
CA VAL A 415 -19.49 -15.54 3.06
C VAL A 415 -18.91 -14.29 3.71
N ASP A 416 -18.64 -13.24 2.93
CA ASP A 416 -18.18 -11.97 3.47
C ASP A 416 -19.29 -10.96 3.79
N GLY A 417 -20.52 -11.17 3.30
CA GLY A 417 -21.68 -10.32 3.61
C GLY A 417 -21.67 -8.96 2.90
N PHE A 418 -20.86 -8.78 1.87
CA PHE A 418 -20.76 -7.49 1.16
C PHE A 418 -21.86 -7.36 0.11
N PHE A 419 -22.37 -6.14 -0.08
CA PHE A 419 -23.28 -5.87 -1.19
C PHE A 419 -22.47 -5.85 -2.51
N VAL A 420 -22.62 -6.87 -3.34
CA VAL A 420 -21.93 -6.94 -4.64
C VAL A 420 -22.76 -6.23 -5.71
N LYS A 421 -22.20 -5.18 -6.31
CA LYS A 421 -22.75 -4.51 -7.49
C LYS A 421 -21.88 -4.84 -8.70
N ARG A 422 -22.45 -5.51 -9.70
CA ARG A 422 -21.82 -5.70 -11.02
C ARG A 422 -22.16 -4.53 -11.95
N VAL A 423 -21.20 -4.16 -12.79
CA VAL A 423 -21.29 -3.13 -13.82
C VAL A 423 -20.37 -3.49 -15.01
N GLN A 424 -20.73 -3.06 -16.22
CA GLN A 424 -20.00 -3.38 -17.45
C GLN A 424 -18.73 -2.52 -17.63
N ASP A 425 -18.79 -1.23 -17.30
CA ASP A 425 -17.69 -0.29 -17.52
C ASP A 425 -17.62 0.84 -16.48
N VAL A 426 -16.66 1.75 -16.67
CA VAL A 426 -16.41 2.90 -15.79
C VAL A 426 -17.53 3.94 -15.83
N ARG A 427 -18.36 3.96 -16.88
CA ARG A 427 -19.50 4.87 -17.04
C ARG A 427 -20.71 4.34 -16.27
N GLU A 428 -20.93 3.01 -16.27
CA GLU A 428 -21.86 2.37 -15.33
C GLU A 428 -21.41 2.52 -13.87
N SER A 429 -20.10 2.45 -13.57
CA SER A 429 -19.57 2.80 -12.25
C SER A 429 -19.89 4.25 -11.86
N ALA A 430 -19.66 5.22 -12.76
CA ALA A 430 -19.98 6.62 -12.54
C ALA A 430 -21.49 6.85 -12.34
N ALA A 431 -22.34 6.16 -13.12
CA ALA A 431 -23.79 6.21 -12.97
C ALA A 431 -24.26 5.61 -11.64
N TYR A 432 -23.68 4.49 -11.20
CA TYR A 432 -23.99 3.90 -9.89
C TYR A 432 -23.58 4.83 -8.74
N LEU A 433 -22.38 5.41 -8.79
CA LEU A 433 -21.92 6.41 -7.80
C LEU A 433 -22.81 7.66 -7.80
N THR A 434 -23.27 8.11 -8.98
CA THR A 434 -24.21 9.24 -9.12
C THR A 434 -25.55 8.94 -8.45
N VAL A 435 -26.15 7.77 -8.76
CA VAL A 435 -27.45 7.35 -8.19
C VAL A 435 -27.33 7.13 -6.68
N MET A 436 -26.27 6.49 -6.21
CA MET A 436 -25.99 6.32 -4.78
C MET A 436 -25.84 7.66 -4.06
N THR A 437 -25.10 8.61 -4.63
CA THR A 437 -24.94 9.94 -4.01
C THR A 437 -26.29 10.65 -3.90
N ARG A 438 -27.09 10.70 -4.98
CA ARG A 438 -28.42 11.32 -4.98
C ARG A 438 -29.39 10.63 -4.01
N TYR A 439 -29.33 9.31 -3.90
CA TYR A 439 -30.10 8.52 -2.92
C TYR A 439 -29.69 8.87 -1.48
N LEU A 440 -28.40 8.90 -1.17
CA LEU A 440 -27.90 9.22 0.17
C LEU A 440 -28.21 10.67 0.56
N THR A 441 -28.07 11.64 -0.36
CA THR A 441 -28.48 13.03 -0.13
C THR A 441 -29.96 13.13 0.24
N LYS A 442 -30.85 12.37 -0.41
CA LYS A 442 -32.27 12.34 -0.07
C LYS A 442 -32.54 11.59 1.25
N LEU A 443 -31.88 10.46 1.48
CA LEU A 443 -32.04 9.62 2.67
C LEU A 443 -31.67 10.39 3.96
N TYR A 444 -30.60 11.18 3.91
CA TYR A 444 -30.11 11.95 5.04
C TYR A 444 -30.59 13.42 5.05
N GLN A 445 -31.48 13.85 4.15
CA GLN A 445 -31.87 15.27 4.01
C GLN A 445 -32.45 15.87 5.30
N ASN A 446 -33.24 15.07 6.04
CA ASN A 446 -33.98 15.48 7.23
C ASN A 446 -33.45 14.81 8.52
N CYS A 447 -32.23 14.27 8.51
CA CYS A 447 -31.62 13.60 9.65
C CYS A 447 -30.81 14.56 10.54
N THR A 448 -30.81 14.33 11.84
CA THR A 448 -29.77 14.87 12.74
C THR A 448 -28.67 13.83 12.87
N LEU A 449 -27.46 14.16 12.43
CA LEU A 449 -26.31 13.26 12.53
C LEU A 449 -25.56 13.52 13.83
N MET A 450 -25.16 12.44 14.51
CA MET A 450 -24.41 12.48 15.77
C MET A 450 -23.01 11.93 15.53
N CYS A 451 -21.98 12.67 15.97
CA CYS A 451 -20.62 12.14 16.06
C CYS A 451 -20.51 11.22 17.28
N ARG A 452 -20.30 9.93 17.05
CA ARG A 452 -19.86 8.97 18.07
C ARG A 452 -18.34 8.85 18.10
N SER A 453 -17.79 8.44 19.24
CA SER A 453 -16.39 8.02 19.34
C SER A 453 -16.29 6.49 19.41
N ARG A 454 -15.58 5.88 18.47
CA ARG A 454 -15.36 4.44 18.40
C ARG A 454 -14.51 3.91 19.57
N GLU A 455 -13.71 4.76 20.19
CA GLU A 455 -12.89 4.39 21.36
C GLU A 455 -13.73 4.30 22.64
N LEU A 456 -14.80 5.09 22.75
CA LEU A 456 -15.69 5.12 23.92
C LEU A 456 -16.93 4.23 23.76
N GLU A 457 -17.48 4.13 22.54
CA GLU A 457 -18.72 3.41 22.23
C GLU A 457 -18.49 2.09 21.48
N GLY A 458 -17.24 1.81 21.09
CA GLY A 458 -16.84 0.63 20.33
C GLY A 458 -17.27 0.64 18.86
N ASP A 459 -17.09 -0.51 18.20
CA ASP A 459 -17.89 -0.85 17.01
C ASP A 459 -19.31 -1.14 17.51
N GLY A 460 -20.13 -0.09 17.60
CA GLY A 460 -21.47 -0.10 18.23
C GLY A 460 -22.39 -1.25 17.79
N GLY A 461 -23.29 -1.62 18.71
CA GLY A 461 -24.03 -2.89 18.78
C GLY A 461 -24.49 -3.52 17.46
N SER A 462 -24.37 -4.86 17.40
CA SER A 462 -24.92 -5.69 16.32
C SER A 462 -26.42 -5.93 16.50
N ASP A 463 -27.18 -4.85 16.66
CA ASP A 463 -28.64 -4.89 16.70
C ASP A 463 -29.12 -5.11 15.26
N GLU A 464 -29.39 -6.37 14.92
CA GLU A 464 -29.65 -6.79 13.53
C GLU A 464 -30.96 -6.21 12.96
N GLU A 465 -31.79 -5.61 13.82
CA GLU A 465 -33.09 -5.02 13.52
C GLU A 465 -32.98 -3.61 12.87
N GLU A 466 -31.91 -2.83 13.12
CA GLU A 466 -31.75 -1.46 12.56
C GLU A 466 -31.34 -1.40 11.06
N ARG A 467 -31.53 -2.47 10.28
CA ARG A 467 -31.04 -2.49 8.87
C ARG A 467 -31.80 -1.54 7.94
N GLU A 468 -33.06 -1.22 8.23
CA GLU A 468 -33.89 -0.36 7.37
C GLU A 468 -33.64 1.14 7.58
N SER A 469 -33.31 1.57 8.80
CA SER A 469 -33.07 2.97 9.13
C SER A 469 -31.65 3.45 8.76
N PRO A 470 -31.47 4.74 8.39
CA PRO A 470 -30.15 5.32 8.23
C PRO A 470 -29.47 5.50 9.60
N SER A 471 -28.28 4.93 9.78
CA SER A 471 -27.49 5.08 11.01
C SER A 471 -27.12 6.54 11.22
N CYS A 472 -27.84 7.24 12.10
CA CYS A 472 -27.57 8.65 12.40
C CYS A 472 -26.38 8.83 13.36
N SER A 473 -25.88 7.75 13.98
CA SER A 473 -24.65 7.74 14.79
C SER A 473 -23.44 7.35 13.92
N LEU A 474 -22.59 8.33 13.60
CA LEU A 474 -21.49 8.25 12.63
C LEU A 474 -20.14 8.62 13.28
N ILE A 475 -19.05 8.09 12.74
CA ILE A 475 -17.68 8.43 13.17
C ILE A 475 -17.10 9.59 12.34
N SER A 476 -16.12 10.32 12.88
CA SER A 476 -15.49 11.42 12.14
C SER A 476 -14.59 10.91 11.00
N PHE A 477 -14.42 11.70 9.93
CA PHE A 477 -13.53 11.32 8.81
C PHE A 477 -12.07 11.17 9.24
N ALA A 478 -11.60 11.99 10.18
CA ALA A 478 -10.25 11.88 10.74
C ALA A 478 -10.05 10.54 11.48
N GLU A 479 -10.98 10.18 12.37
CA GLU A 479 -10.97 8.95 13.16
C GLU A 479 -11.10 7.70 12.28
N PHE A 480 -12.03 7.69 11.31
CA PHE A 480 -12.16 6.62 10.33
C PHE A 480 -10.85 6.42 9.56
N ASN A 481 -10.29 7.49 8.98
CA ASN A 481 -9.15 7.38 8.08
C ASN A 481 -7.87 7.03 8.84
N HIS A 482 -7.69 7.53 10.08
CA HIS A 482 -6.63 7.10 10.99
C HIS A 482 -6.81 5.63 11.40
N GLY A 483 -8.02 5.25 11.82
CA GLY A 483 -8.40 3.88 12.16
C GLY A 483 -8.32 2.89 10.99
N ALA A 484 -8.22 3.37 9.75
CA ALA A 484 -8.03 2.56 8.55
C ALA A 484 -6.56 2.33 8.14
N VAL A 485 -5.59 3.03 8.77
CA VAL A 485 -4.15 2.93 8.42
C VAL A 485 -3.67 1.47 8.43
N LYS A 486 -2.99 1.05 7.35
CA LYS A 486 -2.54 -0.34 7.14
C LYS A 486 -1.53 -0.80 8.21
N ASN A 487 -0.66 0.10 8.66
CA ASN A 487 0.32 -0.17 9.71
C ASN A 487 -0.21 0.32 11.07
N LYS A 488 -1.24 -0.33 11.60
CA LYS A 488 -1.70 -0.09 12.98
C LYS A 488 -0.59 -0.42 13.98
N CYS A 489 -0.57 0.26 15.12
CA CYS A 489 0.19 -0.17 16.29
C CYS A 489 -0.20 -1.61 16.63
N GLN A 490 0.80 -2.48 16.84
CA GLN A 490 0.59 -3.92 17.03
C GLN A 490 0.92 -4.31 18.46
N THR A 491 0.00 -4.99 19.14
CA THR A 491 0.27 -5.48 20.50
C THR A 491 1.28 -6.63 20.47
N VAL A 492 2.04 -6.82 21.56
CA VAL A 492 2.96 -7.96 21.70
C VAL A 492 2.23 -9.29 21.52
N ARG A 493 0.96 -9.38 21.96
CA ARG A 493 0.07 -10.53 21.77
C ARG A 493 -0.19 -10.83 20.28
N GLU A 494 -0.45 -9.82 19.46
CA GLU A 494 -0.67 -9.97 18.01
C GLU A 494 0.61 -10.22 17.21
N VAL A 495 1.76 -9.72 17.67
CA VAL A 495 3.08 -10.09 17.13
C VAL A 495 3.35 -11.57 17.41
N PHE A 496 3.17 -12.00 18.65
CA PHE A 496 3.39 -13.39 19.08
C PHE A 496 2.43 -14.37 18.39
N ALA A 497 1.16 -14.01 18.20
CA ALA A 497 0.21 -14.78 17.40
C ALA A 497 0.74 -15.11 15.99
N ARG A 498 1.28 -14.10 15.29
CA ARG A 498 1.81 -14.26 13.94
C ARG A 498 3.13 -15.02 13.91
N GLN A 499 3.97 -14.89 14.94
CA GLN A 499 5.18 -15.68 15.11
C GLN A 499 4.84 -17.17 15.27
N LEU A 500 3.92 -17.52 16.17
CA LEU A 500 3.43 -18.90 16.33
C LEU A 500 2.85 -19.44 15.02
N MET A 501 2.08 -18.65 14.29
CA MET A 501 1.50 -19.05 12.98
C MET A 501 2.53 -19.19 11.83
N GLN A 502 3.83 -18.94 12.05
CA GLN A 502 4.86 -19.35 11.08
C GLN A 502 5.23 -20.84 11.22
N ILE A 503 4.93 -21.46 12.36
CA ILE A 503 5.23 -22.88 12.62
C ILE A 503 4.20 -23.74 11.89
N SER A 504 4.67 -24.62 11.00
CA SER A 504 3.81 -25.51 10.22
C SER A 504 2.88 -26.32 11.14
N GLY A 505 1.57 -26.21 10.91
CA GLY A 505 0.55 -26.88 11.72
C GLY A 505 -0.01 -26.08 12.89
N LEU A 506 0.52 -24.89 13.23
CA LEU A 506 -0.13 -23.93 14.14
C LEU A 506 -1.10 -23.00 13.39
N SER A 507 -2.38 -23.38 13.38
CA SER A 507 -3.48 -22.53 12.92
C SER A 507 -3.81 -21.41 13.92
N GLY A 508 -4.60 -20.42 13.49
CA GLY A 508 -5.07 -19.33 14.36
C GLY A 508 -5.70 -19.81 15.67
N ASP A 509 -6.56 -20.83 15.63
CA ASP A 509 -7.18 -21.43 16.83
C ASP A 509 -6.14 -21.97 17.83
N LYS A 510 -5.04 -22.55 17.33
CA LYS A 510 -3.97 -23.09 18.17
C LYS A 510 -3.11 -21.98 18.76
N ALA A 511 -2.77 -20.97 17.96
CA ALA A 511 -2.07 -19.78 18.44
C ALA A 511 -2.90 -19.04 19.50
N ALA A 512 -4.22 -18.89 19.29
CA ALA A 512 -5.13 -18.31 20.27
C ALA A 512 -5.14 -19.09 21.60
N ALA A 513 -5.25 -20.41 21.56
CA ALA A 513 -5.23 -21.24 22.77
C ALA A 513 -3.87 -21.20 23.50
N ILE A 514 -2.73 -21.10 22.79
CA ILE A 514 -1.42 -20.86 23.42
C ILE A 514 -1.41 -19.47 24.09
N LEU A 515 -1.98 -18.44 23.45
CA LEU A 515 -2.04 -17.07 23.96
C LEU A 515 -3.03 -16.88 25.12
N GLU A 516 -4.01 -17.77 25.30
CA GLU A 516 -4.86 -17.81 26.50
C GLU A 516 -4.05 -18.13 27.76
N HIS A 517 -3.04 -19.01 27.66
CA HIS A 517 -2.13 -19.34 28.76
C HIS A 517 -0.89 -18.43 28.83
N TYR A 518 -0.29 -18.11 27.67
CA TYR A 518 0.97 -17.38 27.57
C TYR A 518 0.80 -16.17 26.65
N ASN A 519 0.44 -15.01 27.22
CA ASN A 519 0.07 -13.82 26.45
C ASN A 519 1.21 -13.16 25.66
N THR A 520 2.47 -13.53 25.94
CA THR A 520 3.70 -12.92 25.40
C THR A 520 4.82 -13.97 25.28
N PRO A 521 5.83 -13.75 24.41
CA PRO A 521 6.97 -14.68 24.30
C PRO A 521 7.74 -14.81 25.62
N HIS A 522 7.85 -13.72 26.40
CA HIS A 522 8.48 -13.73 27.72
C HIS A 522 7.71 -14.62 28.71
N SER A 523 6.37 -14.58 28.70
CA SER A 523 5.54 -15.46 29.53
C SER A 523 5.78 -16.95 29.21
N LEU A 524 5.86 -17.31 27.92
CA LEU A 524 6.17 -18.68 27.49
C LEU A 524 7.60 -19.10 27.90
N LEU A 525 8.60 -18.26 27.66
CA LEU A 525 9.99 -18.50 28.07
C LEU A 525 10.14 -18.65 29.58
N THR A 526 9.44 -17.85 30.37
CA THR A 526 9.42 -17.98 31.84
C THR A 526 8.74 -19.27 32.30
N ALA A 527 7.74 -19.77 31.56
CA ALA A 527 7.16 -21.09 31.83
C ALA A 527 8.16 -22.23 31.55
N TYR A 528 8.83 -22.21 30.39
CA TYR A 528 9.90 -23.19 30.08
C TYR A 528 11.05 -23.17 31.10
N LYS A 529 11.41 -22.00 31.64
CA LYS A 529 12.42 -21.85 32.70
C LYS A 529 11.98 -22.35 34.09
N ARG A 530 10.68 -22.61 34.30
CA ARG A 530 10.13 -23.16 35.55
C ARG A 530 9.99 -24.69 35.53
N CYS A 531 9.98 -25.31 34.35
CA CYS A 531 9.98 -26.76 34.22
C CYS A 531 11.31 -27.35 34.69
N VAL A 532 11.24 -28.46 35.43
CA VAL A 532 12.40 -29.10 36.09
C VAL A 532 13.13 -30.06 35.15
N SER A 533 12.49 -30.51 34.07
CA SER A 533 13.09 -31.44 33.10
C SER A 533 12.78 -31.09 31.64
N GLU A 534 13.67 -31.44 30.71
CA GLU A 534 13.43 -31.25 29.28
C GLU A 534 12.20 -32.02 28.77
N ALA A 535 11.94 -33.21 29.33
CA ALA A 535 10.75 -34.01 29.00
C ALA A 535 9.43 -33.37 29.46
N GLU A 536 9.48 -32.47 30.44
CA GLU A 536 8.36 -31.61 30.85
C GLU A 536 8.21 -30.42 29.89
N LYS A 537 9.32 -29.73 29.57
CA LYS A 537 9.34 -28.62 28.60
C LYS A 537 8.80 -29.06 27.23
N GLU A 538 9.23 -30.21 26.71
CA GLU A 538 8.70 -30.78 25.47
C GLU A 538 7.17 -30.95 25.49
N LYS A 539 6.58 -31.22 26.67
CA LYS A 539 5.15 -31.53 26.84
C LYS A 539 4.33 -30.34 27.33
N LEU A 540 4.94 -29.22 27.71
CA LEU A 540 4.30 -28.06 28.35
C LEU A 540 3.05 -27.53 27.61
N LEU A 541 3.05 -27.58 26.27
CA LEU A 541 1.93 -27.10 25.44
C LEU A 541 1.04 -28.25 24.92
N SER A 542 1.43 -29.51 25.12
CA SER A 542 0.81 -30.67 24.47
C SER A 542 -0.64 -30.90 24.89
N SER A 543 -1.00 -30.50 26.11
CA SER A 543 -2.33 -30.61 26.73
C SER A 543 -3.25 -29.41 26.47
N ILE A 544 -2.74 -28.32 25.87
CA ILE A 544 -3.54 -27.11 25.60
C ILE A 544 -4.69 -27.44 24.64
N ARG A 545 -5.92 -27.10 25.03
CA ARG A 545 -7.15 -27.44 24.29
C ARG A 545 -7.62 -26.30 23.39
N TYR A 546 -7.57 -26.51 22.08
CA TYR A 546 -7.88 -25.49 21.07
C TYR A 546 -9.19 -25.75 20.31
N GLY A 547 -9.78 -24.66 19.79
CA GLY A 547 -10.97 -24.67 18.94
C GLY A 547 -12.27 -25.13 19.64
N LYS A 548 -13.37 -25.13 18.88
CA LYS A 548 -14.71 -25.51 19.39
C LYS A 548 -14.76 -26.95 19.94
N LEU A 549 -14.00 -27.86 19.33
CA LEU A 549 -13.91 -29.27 19.73
C LEU A 549 -12.91 -29.52 20.88
N LYS A 550 -12.31 -28.46 21.46
CA LYS A 550 -11.36 -28.50 22.59
C LYS A 550 -10.31 -29.62 22.49
N ARG A 551 -9.75 -29.80 21.28
CA ARG A 551 -8.73 -30.83 20.98
C ARG A 551 -7.38 -30.42 21.56
N ASN A 552 -6.61 -31.39 22.08
CA ASN A 552 -5.26 -31.16 22.57
C ASN A 552 -4.31 -30.75 21.41
N LEU A 553 -3.37 -29.83 21.67
CA LEU A 553 -2.34 -29.40 20.71
C LEU A 553 -1.48 -30.58 20.21
N GLY A 554 -1.19 -31.53 21.11
CA GLY A 554 -0.42 -32.73 20.85
C GLY A 554 1.09 -32.57 21.10
N PRO A 555 1.81 -33.67 21.40
CA PRO A 555 3.21 -33.62 21.81
C PRO A 555 4.15 -33.16 20.68
N ALA A 556 3.85 -33.48 19.41
CA ALA A 556 4.69 -33.08 18.28
C ALA A 556 4.82 -31.56 18.15
N LEU A 557 3.69 -30.83 18.15
CA LEU A 557 3.71 -29.37 18.07
C LEU A 557 4.26 -28.72 19.35
N SER A 558 4.01 -29.31 20.51
CA SER A 558 4.61 -28.87 21.78
C SER A 558 6.14 -28.96 21.74
N ARG A 559 6.72 -30.07 21.24
CA ARG A 559 8.15 -30.23 21.00
C ARG A 559 8.70 -29.21 20.01
N THR A 560 8.03 -28.98 18.87
CA THR A 560 8.50 -28.01 17.86
C THR A 560 8.55 -26.58 18.41
N VAL A 561 7.55 -26.16 19.21
CA VAL A 561 7.57 -24.84 19.86
C VAL A 561 8.66 -24.79 20.94
N TYR A 562 8.81 -25.84 21.75
CA TYR A 562 9.90 -25.94 22.72
C TYR A 562 11.27 -25.79 22.06
N GLN A 563 11.55 -26.53 20.97
CA GLN A 563 12.80 -26.46 20.22
C GLN A 563 13.06 -25.03 19.69
N LEU A 564 12.05 -24.34 19.16
CA LEU A 564 12.18 -22.97 18.67
C LEU A 564 12.57 -21.96 19.77
N TYR A 565 12.10 -22.16 21.00
CA TYR A 565 12.30 -21.22 22.12
C TYR A 565 13.39 -21.61 23.13
N CYS A 566 13.86 -22.86 23.11
CA CYS A 566 14.80 -23.39 24.11
C CYS A 566 16.08 -24.02 23.52
N THR A 567 16.26 -24.08 22.20
CA THR A 567 17.54 -24.50 21.62
C THR A 567 18.61 -23.43 21.86
N GLU A 568 19.66 -23.76 22.60
CA GLU A 568 20.82 -22.88 22.78
C GLU A 568 21.75 -23.00 21.57
N GLY A 569 21.82 -21.95 20.75
CA GLY A 569 22.66 -21.89 19.55
C GLY A 569 21.91 -21.40 18.32
N ALA A 570 22.42 -21.77 17.14
CA ALA A 570 21.76 -21.49 15.87
C ALA A 570 20.65 -22.51 15.60
N LEU A 571 19.49 -22.03 15.15
CA LEU A 571 18.40 -22.88 14.64
C LEU A 571 18.81 -23.39 13.23
N THR A 572 18.96 -24.71 13.11
CA THR A 572 19.36 -25.43 11.88
C THR A 572 18.17 -25.96 11.09
#